data_AF-A0A3B0P9X2-F1
#
_entry.id   AF-A0A3B0P9X2-F1
#
_cell.length_a   1.000
_cell.length_b   1.000
_cell.length_c   1.000
_cell.angle_alpha   90.00
_cell.angle_beta   90.00
_cell.angle_gamma   90.00
#
_symmetry.space_group_name_H-M   'P 1'
#
loop_
_entity.id
_entity.type
_entity.pdbx_description
1 polymer ?
#
loop_
_entity_poly.entity_id
_entity_poly.type
_entity_poly.pdbx_seq_one_letter_code
_entity_poly.pdbx_strand_id
1 'polypeptide(L)'
;MGILKGCIPFIGKIIDKIECEMILDFMTLSSFKGETKSQGTPKIVMDLAYDVMDKNVLLVEDIIDSGNTIKIVLDLLKQRGAKSVRLLTFLDKPSGREVDVKADYVCFEVPHGFLVGFGLDYKDKLRNLPYVAHMVSNDKK
;
A
#
# COMPACT_ATOMS: atom_id res chain seq x y z
N MET A 1 3.77 -9.49 -3.34
CA MET A 1 3.75 -9.12 -1.91
C MET A 1 2.80 -7.97 -1.67
N GLY A 2 2.17 -7.90 -0.50
CA GLY A 2 1.34 -6.76 -0.10
C GLY A 2 1.84 -6.09 1.19
N ILE A 3 1.55 -4.80 1.36
CA ILE A 3 1.78 -4.11 2.63
C ILE A 3 0.51 -4.21 3.47
N LEU A 4 0.63 -4.85 4.63
CA LEU A 4 -0.51 -5.03 5.52
C LEU A 4 -0.91 -3.71 6.19
N LYS A 5 -2.19 -3.51 6.50
CA LYS A 5 -3.30 -4.50 6.38
C LYS A 5 -4.24 -4.22 5.21
N GLY A 6 -4.20 -3.00 4.67
CA GLY A 6 -5.25 -2.52 3.79
C GLY A 6 -5.31 -3.24 2.44
N CYS A 7 -4.19 -3.77 1.96
CA CYS A 7 -4.14 -4.51 0.69
C CYS A 7 -4.93 -5.84 0.72
N ILE A 8 -5.34 -6.37 1.89
CA ILE A 8 -5.93 -7.72 2.01
C ILE A 8 -7.15 -7.92 1.11
N PRO A 9 -8.21 -7.07 1.16
CA PRO A 9 -9.39 -7.30 0.33
C PRO A 9 -9.11 -7.20 -1.16
N PHE A 10 -8.20 -6.29 -1.55
CA PHE A 10 -7.80 -6.14 -2.94
C PHE A 10 -7.05 -7.36 -3.46
N ILE A 11 -6.02 -7.83 -2.74
CA ILE A 11 -5.30 -9.07 -3.08
C ILE A 11 -6.29 -10.23 -3.16
N GLY A 12 -7.16 -10.40 -2.17
CA GLY A 12 -8.17 -11.46 -2.17
C GLY A 12 -9.10 -11.43 -3.38
N LYS A 13 -9.31 -10.25 -3.99
CA LYS A 13 -10.16 -10.08 -5.18
C LYS A 13 -9.46 -10.42 -6.50
N ILE A 14 -8.13 -10.31 -6.56
CA ILE A 14 -7.36 -10.48 -7.79
C ILE A 14 -6.50 -11.74 -7.81
N ILE A 15 -6.32 -12.40 -6.66
CA ILE A 15 -5.39 -13.53 -6.52
C ILE A 15 -5.75 -14.70 -7.44
N ASP A 16 -7.04 -14.93 -7.70
CA ASP A 16 -7.54 -15.98 -8.60
C ASP A 16 -7.36 -15.63 -10.09
N LYS A 17 -6.91 -14.40 -10.40
CA LYS A 17 -6.62 -13.93 -11.76
C LYS A 17 -5.13 -13.96 -12.10
N ILE A 18 -4.28 -14.37 -11.17
CA ILE A 18 -2.84 -14.48 -11.39
C ILE A 18 -2.54 -15.89 -11.91
N GLU A 19 -2.16 -16.00 -13.18
CA GLU A 19 -2.02 -17.28 -13.89
C GLU A 19 -0.61 -17.89 -13.83
N CYS A 20 0.32 -17.30 -13.06
CA CYS A 20 1.67 -17.82 -12.87
C CYS A 20 1.86 -18.47 -11.50
N GLU A 21 2.84 -19.36 -11.39
CA GLU A 21 3.33 -19.83 -10.10
C GLU A 21 3.85 -18.63 -9.30
N MET A 22 3.32 -18.46 -8.09
CA MET A 22 3.63 -17.31 -7.26
C MET A 22 3.77 -17.68 -5.78
N ILE A 23 4.58 -16.88 -5.09
CA ILE A 23 4.66 -16.86 -3.63
C ILE A 23 3.89 -15.63 -3.16
N LEU A 24 2.90 -15.85 -2.28
CA LEU A 24 2.22 -14.76 -1.59
C LEU A 24 2.94 -14.48 -0.27
N ASP A 25 3.33 -13.22 -0.08
CA ASP A 25 4.06 -12.77 1.11
C ASP A 25 3.63 -11.34 1.48
N PHE A 26 3.90 -10.93 2.70
CA PHE A 26 3.42 -9.70 3.30
C PHE A 26 4.50 -8.98 4.11
N MET A 27 4.47 -7.65 4.08
CA MET A 27 5.31 -6.79 4.94
C MET A 27 4.42 -5.86 5.77
N THR A 28 4.86 -5.48 6.96
CA THR A 28 4.22 -4.43 7.77
C THR A 28 5.25 -3.41 8.19
N LEU A 29 4.97 -2.13 7.98
CA LEU A 29 5.77 -1.01 8.48
C LEU A 29 5.04 -0.29 9.60
N SER A 30 5.77 0.25 10.56
CA SER A 30 5.22 1.09 11.62
C SER A 30 4.65 2.38 11.02
N SER A 31 3.46 2.79 11.46
CA SER A 31 2.93 4.12 11.11
C SER A 31 3.86 5.23 11.62
N PHE A 32 3.89 6.36 10.92
CA PHE A 32 4.48 7.60 11.41
C PHE A 32 3.62 8.14 12.57
N LYS A 33 3.82 7.65 13.80
CA LYS A 33 3.07 8.13 14.97
C LYS A 33 3.75 9.38 15.57
N GLY A 34 3.11 10.54 15.44
CA GLY A 34 3.11 11.60 16.46
C GLY A 34 3.79 12.94 16.15
N GLU A 35 2.95 13.95 15.87
CA GLU A 35 2.97 15.38 16.28
C GLU A 35 4.22 16.27 16.13
N THR A 36 5.33 15.76 15.65
CA THR A 36 6.41 16.60 15.12
C THR A 36 6.92 15.97 13.85
N LYS A 37 7.41 16.77 12.90
CA LYS A 37 8.18 16.33 11.73
C LYS A 37 9.47 15.61 12.18
N SER A 38 9.37 14.49 12.88
CA SER A 38 10.46 13.57 13.15
C SER A 38 10.32 12.45 12.11
N GLN A 39 10.78 12.65 10.87
CA GLN A 39 12.14 12.31 10.40
C GLN A 39 12.67 10.92 10.81
N GLY A 40 11.83 10.02 11.32
CA GLY A 40 12.18 8.61 11.48
C GLY A 40 11.77 7.82 10.24
N THR A 41 12.70 7.08 9.64
CA THR A 41 12.38 6.03 8.67
C THR A 41 11.41 5.02 9.33
N PRO A 42 10.28 4.64 8.69
CA PRO A 42 9.40 3.60 9.19
C PRO A 42 10.17 2.34 9.54
N LYS A 43 9.85 1.73 10.68
CA LYS A 43 10.43 0.45 11.10
C LYS A 43 9.65 -0.69 10.48
N ILE A 44 10.35 -1.71 9.98
CA ILE A 44 9.72 -2.98 9.59
C ILE A 44 9.26 -3.67 10.88
N VAL A 45 7.96 -3.89 11.01
CA VAL A 45 7.32 -4.61 12.13
C VAL A 45 7.23 -6.10 11.82
N MET A 46 6.91 -6.42 10.58
CA MET A 46 6.91 -7.78 10.04
C MET A 46 7.58 -7.73 8.68
N ASP A 47 8.64 -8.51 8.53
CA ASP A 47 9.39 -8.62 7.28
C ASP A 47 8.84 -9.77 6.42
N LEU A 48 9.30 -9.84 5.16
CA LEU A 48 9.02 -10.93 4.25
C LEU A 48 9.55 -12.26 4.80
N ALA A 49 8.78 -13.32 4.62
CA ALA A 49 9.19 -14.68 4.97
C ALA A 49 10.16 -15.28 3.93
N TYR A 50 10.07 -14.83 2.68
CA TYR A 50 10.89 -15.32 1.57
C TYR A 50 11.86 -14.25 1.06
N ASP A 51 13.05 -14.68 0.64
CA ASP A 51 14.02 -13.81 -0.01
C ASP A 51 13.52 -13.37 -1.41
N VAL A 52 13.81 -12.12 -1.74
CA VAL A 52 13.46 -11.48 -3.01
C VAL A 52 14.63 -11.46 -4.00
N MET A 53 15.83 -11.87 -3.59
CA MET A 53 17.01 -11.93 -4.46
C MET A 53 16.72 -12.69 -5.76
N ASP A 54 17.04 -12.06 -6.89
CA ASP A 54 16.81 -12.55 -8.25
C ASP A 54 15.34 -12.89 -8.58
N LYS A 55 14.38 -12.42 -7.79
CA LYS A 55 12.94 -12.61 -8.03
C LYS A 55 12.30 -11.40 -8.71
N ASN A 56 11.26 -11.66 -9.51
CA ASN A 56 10.36 -10.62 -9.99
C ASN A 56 9.29 -10.39 -8.92
N VAL A 57 9.22 -9.17 -8.39
CA VAL A 57 8.32 -8.81 -7.30
C VAL A 57 7.20 -7.93 -7.84
N LEU A 58 5.96 -8.34 -7.60
CA LEU A 58 4.79 -7.48 -7.72
C LEU A 58 4.41 -6.97 -6.33
N LEU A 59 4.60 -5.68 -6.08
CA LEU A 59 4.13 -4.99 -4.89
C LEU A 59 2.66 -4.56 -5.10
N VAL A 60 1.78 -4.98 -4.20
CA VAL A 60 0.33 -4.71 -4.28
C VAL A 60 -0.09 -3.84 -3.09
N GLU A 61 -0.61 -2.64 -3.37
CA GLU A 61 -1.07 -1.67 -2.37
C GLU A 61 -2.56 -1.35 -2.52
N ASP A 62 -3.23 -1.05 -1.41
CA ASP A 62 -4.62 -0.56 -1.42
C ASP A 62 -4.73 0.88 -1.94
N ILE A 63 -3.87 1.79 -1.49
CA ILE A 63 -3.89 3.18 -1.93
C ILE A 63 -2.51 3.81 -1.93
N ILE A 64 -2.23 4.65 -2.93
CA ILE A 64 -1.07 5.53 -2.92
C ILE A 64 -1.52 6.99 -2.84
N ASP A 65 -1.03 7.68 -1.80
CA ASP A 65 -1.26 9.11 -1.56
C ASP A 65 0.06 9.89 -1.69
N SER A 66 0.78 10.12 -0.58
CA SER A 66 2.10 10.76 -0.62
C SER A 66 3.16 9.96 -1.36
N GLY A 67 3.07 8.62 -1.31
CA GLY A 67 4.04 7.70 -1.90
C GLY A 67 5.27 7.41 -1.03
N ASN A 68 5.42 8.05 0.14
CA ASN A 68 6.61 7.90 1.00
C ASN A 68 6.86 6.45 1.41
N THR A 69 5.85 5.76 1.96
CA THR A 69 5.97 4.35 2.36
C THR A 69 6.35 3.47 1.18
N ILE A 70 5.70 3.67 0.03
CA ILE A 70 5.98 2.90 -1.18
C ILE A 70 7.40 3.14 -1.66
N LYS A 71 7.91 4.38 -1.66
CA LYS A 71 9.29 4.68 -2.06
C LYS A 71 10.29 3.89 -1.23
N ILE A 72 10.08 3.85 0.09
CA ILE A 72 10.94 3.14 1.03
C ILE A 72 10.93 1.63 0.75
N VAL A 73 9.75 1.04 0.52
CA VAL A 73 9.65 -0.39 0.20
C VAL A 73 10.27 -0.71 -1.16
N LEU A 74 10.04 0.11 -2.19
CA LEU A 74 10.66 -0.08 -3.50
C LEU A 74 12.18 -0.03 -3.42
N ASP A 75 12.75 0.93 -2.67
CA ASP A 75 14.20 1.05 -2.48
C ASP A 75 14.76 -0.15 -1.71
N LEU A 76 14.08 -0.59 -0.65
CA LEU A 76 14.45 -1.77 0.13
C LEU A 76 14.50 -3.04 -0.74
N LEU A 77 13.47 -3.27 -1.57
CA LEU A 77 13.41 -4.44 -2.44
C LEU A 77 14.54 -4.44 -3.48
N LYS A 78 14.85 -3.26 -4.05
CA LYS A 78 16.00 -3.10 -4.96
C LYS A 78 17.32 -3.38 -4.25
N GLN A 79 17.50 -2.87 -3.03
CA GLN A 79 18.70 -3.12 -2.23
C GLN A 79 18.88 -4.59 -1.86
N ARG A 80 17.77 -5.35 -1.70
CA ARG A 80 17.78 -6.79 -1.46
C ARG A 80 18.04 -7.64 -2.72
N GLY A 81 18.30 -7.01 -3.87
CA GLY A 81 18.63 -7.72 -5.10
C GLY A 81 17.43 -8.30 -5.85
N ALA A 82 16.23 -7.73 -5.67
CA ALA A 82 15.10 -8.09 -6.52
C ALA A 82 15.42 -7.86 -8.00
N LYS A 83 15.17 -8.87 -8.85
CA LYS A 83 15.44 -8.81 -10.30
C LYS A 83 14.60 -7.73 -10.99
N SER A 84 13.34 -7.62 -10.59
CA SER A 84 12.45 -6.53 -10.98
C SER A 84 11.43 -6.27 -9.90
N VAL A 85 10.96 -5.03 -9.80
CA VAL A 85 9.88 -4.66 -8.90
C VAL A 85 8.86 -3.87 -9.71
N ARG A 86 7.62 -4.37 -9.78
CA ARG A 86 6.47 -3.65 -10.33
C ARG A 86 5.49 -3.30 -9.22
N LEU A 87 4.80 -2.19 -9.37
CA LEU A 87 3.85 -1.66 -8.41
C LEU A 87 2.43 -1.66 -9.00
N LEU A 88 1.53 -2.37 -8.33
CA LEU A 88 0.09 -2.38 -8.59
C LEU A 88 -0.62 -1.72 -7.41
N THR A 89 -1.48 -0.75 -7.69
CA THR A 89 -2.37 -0.17 -6.66
C THR A 89 -3.83 -0.22 -7.06
N PHE A 90 -4.69 -0.41 -6.06
CA PHE A 90 -6.12 -0.31 -6.24
C PHE A 90 -6.55 1.15 -6.44
N LEU A 91 -6.07 2.08 -5.60
CA LEU A 91 -6.40 3.51 -5.69
C LEU A 91 -5.15 4.37 -5.78
N ASP A 92 -5.13 5.33 -6.70
CA ASP A 92 -4.07 6.34 -6.77
C ASP A 92 -4.64 7.75 -6.56
N LYS A 93 -3.95 8.55 -5.75
CA LYS A 93 -4.23 9.98 -5.52
C LYS A 93 -3.05 10.83 -5.98
N PRO A 94 -2.92 11.11 -7.28
CA PRO A 94 -1.82 11.91 -7.81
C PRO A 94 -1.69 13.30 -7.14
N SER A 95 -2.81 13.89 -6.71
CA SER A 95 -2.82 15.21 -6.07
C SER A 95 -2.08 15.29 -4.72
N GLY A 96 -1.92 14.16 -4.03
CA GLY A 96 -1.24 14.09 -2.73
C GLY A 96 0.23 13.69 -2.80
N ARG A 97 0.78 13.50 -4.01
CA ARG A 97 2.13 12.98 -4.25
C ARG A 97 3.22 13.88 -3.68
N GLU A 98 4.11 13.33 -2.86
CA GLU A 98 5.26 14.05 -2.27
C GLU A 98 6.62 13.57 -2.79
N VAL A 99 6.66 12.35 -3.36
CA VAL A 99 7.87 11.72 -3.89
C VAL A 99 7.64 11.19 -5.29
N ASP A 100 8.71 11.07 -6.09
CA ASP A 100 8.63 10.47 -7.42
C ASP A 100 8.41 8.95 -7.33
N VAL A 101 7.14 8.57 -7.32
CA VAL A 101 6.65 7.19 -7.34
C VAL A 101 5.49 7.13 -8.31
N LYS A 102 5.61 6.23 -9.29
CA LYS A 102 4.56 5.91 -10.24
C LYS A 102 4.25 4.43 -10.15
N ALA A 103 2.97 4.08 -10.04
CA ALA A 103 2.54 2.70 -10.16
C ALA A 103 2.61 2.24 -11.63
N ASP A 104 3.06 1.02 -11.85
CA ASP A 104 3.02 0.37 -13.17
C ASP A 104 1.58 0.04 -13.57
N TYR A 105 0.73 -0.21 -12.57
CA TYR A 105 -0.67 -0.54 -12.73
C TYR A 105 -1.53 0.21 -11.71
N VAL A 106 -2.51 0.96 -12.18
CA VAL A 106 -3.50 1.68 -11.36
C VAL A 106 -4.88 1.17 -11.73
N CYS A 107 -5.66 0.72 -10.75
CA CYS A 107 -7.05 0.33 -11.01
C CYS A 107 -7.97 1.56 -11.10
N PHE A 108 -7.87 2.48 -10.15
CA PHE A 108 -8.66 3.71 -10.12
C PHE A 108 -7.83 4.91 -9.68
N GLU A 109 -7.86 5.98 -10.46
CA GLU A 109 -7.43 7.30 -9.99
C GLU A 109 -8.61 7.98 -9.27
N VAL A 110 -8.36 8.51 -8.08
CA VAL A 110 -9.40 9.11 -7.24
C VAL A 110 -8.99 10.52 -6.77
N PRO A 111 -9.96 11.43 -6.61
CA PRO A 111 -9.68 12.78 -6.15
C PRO A 111 -9.24 12.80 -4.68
N HIS A 112 -8.79 13.97 -4.22
CA HIS A 112 -8.51 14.20 -2.81
C HIS A 112 -9.75 13.93 -1.94
N GLY A 113 -9.54 13.32 -0.77
CA GLY A 113 -10.59 12.98 0.17
C GLY A 113 -10.16 11.87 1.12
N PHE A 114 -10.81 11.78 2.28
CA PHE A 114 -10.53 10.67 3.20
C PHE A 114 -11.39 9.47 2.81
N LEU A 115 -10.75 8.36 2.40
CA LEU A 115 -11.43 7.17 1.90
C LEU A 115 -11.36 6.05 2.95
N VAL A 116 -12.45 5.30 3.09
CA VAL A 116 -12.57 4.16 4.01
C VAL A 116 -13.25 2.99 3.29
N GLY A 117 -13.11 1.79 3.85
CA GLY A 117 -13.72 0.60 3.28
C GLY A 117 -12.85 -0.13 2.27
N PHE A 118 -13.23 -1.36 1.97
CA PHE A 118 -12.48 -2.27 1.10
C PHE A 118 -10.99 -2.37 1.47
N GLY A 119 -10.70 -2.46 2.77
CA GLY A 119 -9.34 -2.53 3.32
C GLY A 119 -8.83 -1.22 3.91
N LEU A 120 -9.27 -0.08 3.38
CA LEU A 120 -8.97 1.25 3.93
C LEU A 120 -9.63 1.45 5.29
N ASP A 121 -8.99 2.20 6.19
CA ASP A 121 -9.47 2.38 7.55
C ASP A 121 -9.58 3.83 8.03
N TYR A 122 -10.38 3.97 9.09
CA TYR A 122 -10.28 5.08 10.02
C TYR A 122 -10.10 4.52 11.44
N LYS A 123 -8.92 4.77 12.05
CA LYS A 123 -8.58 4.25 13.39
C LYS A 123 -8.74 2.73 13.48
N ASP A 124 -8.25 2.01 12.49
CA ASP A 124 -8.37 0.55 12.31
C ASP A 124 -9.81 0.02 12.15
N LYS A 125 -10.80 0.90 12.01
CA LYS A 125 -12.21 0.53 11.77
C LYS A 125 -12.57 0.72 10.29
N LEU A 126 -13.73 0.18 9.91
CA LEU A 126 -14.36 0.34 8.59
C LEU A 126 -13.69 -0.40 7.44
N ARG A 127 -12.56 -1.09 7.64
CA ARG A 127 -11.89 -1.92 6.62
C ARG A 127 -12.84 -2.94 5.95
N ASN A 128 -13.81 -3.42 6.71
CA ASN A 128 -14.74 -4.48 6.33
C ASN A 128 -15.92 -4.01 5.47
N LEU A 129 -16.05 -2.71 5.16
CA LEU A 129 -17.08 -2.26 4.23
C LEU A 129 -16.80 -2.86 2.84
N PRO A 130 -17.83 -3.38 2.13
CA PRO A 130 -17.64 -4.04 0.83
C PRO A 130 -17.45 -3.05 -0.33
N TYR A 131 -17.35 -1.76 -0.03
CA TYR A 131 -17.20 -0.66 -0.96
C TYR A 131 -16.21 0.37 -0.40
N VAL A 132 -15.68 1.21 -1.29
CA VAL A 132 -14.94 2.42 -0.91
C VAL A 132 -15.93 3.56 -0.71
N ALA A 133 -15.81 4.27 0.40
CA ALA A 133 -16.62 5.44 0.70
C ALA A 133 -15.77 6.64 1.04
N HIS A 134 -16.23 7.82 0.63
CA HIS A 134 -15.68 9.09 1.09
C HIS A 134 -16.24 9.42 2.48
N MET A 135 -15.35 9.60 3.46
CA MET A 135 -15.73 9.97 4.81
C MET A 135 -15.92 11.48 4.90
N VAL A 136 -17.14 11.90 5.24
CA VAL A 136 -17.47 13.31 5.49
C VAL A 136 -17.50 13.50 7.01
N SER A 137 -16.62 14.37 7.55
CA SER A 137 -16.75 14.76 8.95
C SER A 137 -18.02 15.60 9.10
N ASN A 138 -18.95 15.14 9.93
CA ASN A 138 -19.99 16.01 10.46
C ASN A 138 -19.39 16.80 11.61
N ASP A 139 -18.54 17.78 11.27
CA ASP A 139 -18.19 18.85 12.21
C ASP A 139 -19.41 19.77 12.33
N LYS A 140 -20.48 19.28 12.96
CA LYS A 140 -21.36 20.16 13.71
C LYS A 140 -20.55 20.55 14.94
N LYS A 141 -20.16 21.83 14.99
CA LYS A 141 -19.69 22.52 16.19
C LYS A 141 -20.42 22.06 17.45
#